data_AF-A0A401QJ10-F1
#
_entry.id   AF-A0A401QJ10-F1
#
_cell.length_a   1.000
_cell.length_b   1.000
_cell.length_c   1.000
_cell.angle_alpha   90.00
_cell.angle_beta   90.00
_cell.angle_gamma   90.00
#
_symmetry.space_group_name_H-M   'P 1'
#
loop_
_entity.id
_entity.type
_entity.pdbx_description
1 polymer ?
#
loop_
_entity_poly.entity_id
_entity_poly.type
_entity_poly.pdbx_seq_one_letter_code
_entity_poly.pdbx_strand_id
1 'polypeptide(L)'
;MSPLRVKVDPSHDASRVKADGPGLSRTGVEMGKPTHFTLHTKGAGKAKPNVQFTGPSKAEAVRDFEIVDNHDDSHTVKYTPIQQ
;
A
#
# COMPACT_ATOMS: atom_id res chain seq x y z
N MET A 1 -23.34 25.79 21.80
CA MET A 1 -23.25 25.34 20.41
C MET A 1 -22.77 23.90 20.41
N SER A 2 -23.60 22.95 20.00
CA SER A 2 -23.22 21.53 19.93
C SER A 2 -22.41 21.27 18.66
N PRO A 3 -21.31 20.51 18.72
CA PRO A 3 -20.54 20.19 17.53
C PRO A 3 -21.35 19.25 16.63
N LEU A 4 -21.56 19.64 15.37
CA LEU A 4 -22.13 18.79 14.33
C LEU A 4 -21.19 17.61 14.08
N ARG A 5 -21.59 16.41 14.50
CA ARG A 5 -20.97 15.17 14.06
C ARG A 5 -21.52 14.82 12.68
N VAL A 6 -20.94 15.40 11.64
CA VAL A 6 -21.20 14.99 10.26
C VAL A 6 -20.60 13.59 10.09
N LYS A 7 -21.46 12.58 9.93
CA LYS A 7 -21.03 11.29 9.37
C LYS A 7 -20.82 11.51 7.88
N VAL A 8 -19.58 11.76 7.51
CA VAL A 8 -19.18 11.75 6.11
C VAL A 8 -19.07 10.27 5.74
N ASP A 9 -19.99 9.77 4.92
CA ASP A 9 -19.75 8.50 4.25
C ASP A 9 -18.45 8.66 3.45
N PRO A 10 -17.48 7.75 3.61
CA PRO A 10 -16.26 7.83 2.82
C PRO A 10 -16.68 7.76 1.34
N SER A 11 -16.34 8.79 0.56
CA SER A 11 -16.58 8.84 -0.89
C SER A 11 -15.85 7.72 -1.67
N HIS A 12 -15.13 6.85 -0.96
CA HIS A 12 -14.25 5.82 -1.48
C HIS A 12 -14.51 4.52 -0.72
N ASP A 13 -14.54 3.41 -1.45
CA ASP A 13 -14.77 2.07 -0.91
C ASP A 13 -13.45 1.30 -0.85
N ALA A 14 -12.74 1.44 0.28
CA ALA A 14 -11.45 0.77 0.49
C ALA A 14 -11.55 -0.76 0.46
N SER A 15 -12.73 -1.35 0.69
CA SER A 15 -12.93 -2.81 0.66
C SER A 15 -12.76 -3.40 -0.74
N ARG A 16 -12.82 -2.56 -1.78
CA ARG A 16 -12.60 -2.95 -3.17
C ARG A 16 -11.15 -2.91 -3.62
N VAL A 17 -10.25 -2.37 -2.79
CA VAL A 17 -8.82 -2.36 -3.10
C VAL A 17 -8.28 -3.78 -2.97
N LYS A 18 -7.55 -4.22 -4.01
CA LYS A 18 -6.82 -5.49 -4.01
C LYS A 18 -5.33 -5.21 -4.13
N ALA A 19 -4.52 -6.11 -3.59
CA ALA A 19 -3.08 -6.01 -3.63
C ALA A 19 -2.49 -7.37 -4.01
N ASP A 20 -1.63 -7.40 -5.02
CA ASP A 20 -0.94 -8.62 -5.45
C ASP A 20 0.45 -8.31 -6.00
N GLY A 21 1.28 -9.34 -6.12
CA GLY A 21 2.65 -9.23 -6.62
C GLY A 21 3.67 -9.94 -5.73
N PRO A 22 4.91 -10.08 -6.21
CA PRO A 22 5.94 -10.85 -5.53
C PRO A 22 6.28 -10.30 -4.13
N GLY A 23 6.11 -9.00 -3.90
CA GLY A 23 6.32 -8.36 -2.60
C GLY A 23 5.34 -8.79 -1.50
N LEU A 24 4.15 -9.25 -1.86
CA LEU A 24 3.13 -9.69 -0.89
C LEU A 24 3.14 -11.20 -0.64
N SER A 25 3.94 -11.93 -1.41
CA SER A 25 4.06 -13.38 -1.24
C SER A 25 4.80 -13.72 0.04
N ARG A 26 4.25 -14.66 0.83
CA ARG A 26 4.93 -15.22 2.01
C ARG A 26 6.19 -16.01 1.64
N THR A 27 6.26 -16.49 0.41
CA THR A 27 7.36 -17.29 -0.13
C THR A 27 7.79 -16.65 -1.45
N GLY A 28 8.90 -15.92 -1.46
CA GLY A 28 9.40 -15.23 -2.65
C GLY A 28 10.00 -13.84 -2.40
N VAL A 29 9.79 -13.27 -1.21
CA VAL A 29 10.45 -12.03 -0.80
C VAL A 29 11.82 -12.36 -0.20
N GLU A 30 12.88 -12.08 -0.97
CA GLU A 30 14.25 -12.24 -0.51
C GLU A 30 14.80 -10.95 0.10
N MET A 31 15.39 -11.06 1.29
CA MET A 31 16.07 -9.95 1.96
C MET A 31 17.15 -9.33 1.07
N GLY A 32 17.15 -8.00 0.98
CA GLY A 32 18.11 -7.24 0.18
C GLY A 32 17.85 -7.23 -1.32
N LYS A 33 16.86 -7.99 -1.84
CA LYS A 33 16.47 -7.96 -3.25
C LYS A 33 15.27 -7.04 -3.48
N PRO A 34 15.36 -6.10 -4.45
CA PRO A 34 14.21 -5.27 -4.81
C PRO A 34 13.00 -6.12 -5.20
N THR A 35 11.83 -5.74 -4.70
CA THR A 35 10.55 -6.37 -5.02
C THR A 35 9.46 -5.32 -5.20
N HIS A 36 8.29 -5.74 -5.62
CA HIS A 36 7.15 -4.86 -5.80
C HIS A 36 5.81 -5.57 -5.61
N PHE A 37 4.77 -4.79 -5.38
CA PHE A 37 3.38 -5.23 -5.47
C PHE A 37 2.53 -4.14 -6.11
N THR A 38 1.42 -4.56 -6.72
CA THR A 38 0.46 -3.69 -7.38
C THR A 38 -0.80 -3.60 -6.53
N LEU A 39 -1.24 -2.38 -6.27
CA LEU A 39 -2.52 -2.05 -5.65
C LEU A 39 -3.53 -1.76 -6.75
N HIS A 40 -4.56 -2.59 -6.86
CA HIS A 40 -5.70 -2.37 -7.74
C HIS A 40 -6.78 -1.61 -6.98
N THR A 41 -7.06 -0.37 -7.38
CA THR A 41 -8.08 0.51 -6.79
C THR A 41 -9.35 0.60 -7.64
N LYS A 42 -9.49 -0.28 -8.64
CA LYS A 42 -10.64 -0.30 -9.54
C LYS A 42 -11.95 -0.46 -8.77
N GLY A 43 -12.83 0.53 -8.86
CA GLY A 43 -14.13 0.55 -8.19
C GLY A 43 -14.11 1.00 -6.74
N ALA A 44 -12.93 1.27 -6.15
CA ALA A 44 -12.77 1.88 -4.83
C ALA A 44 -12.90 3.42 -4.85
N GLY A 45 -12.78 4.04 -6.03
CA GLY A 45 -12.78 5.49 -6.21
C GLY A 45 -11.38 6.11 -6.12
N LYS A 46 -11.27 7.41 -6.41
CA LYS A 46 -9.98 8.12 -6.50
C LYS A 46 -9.45 8.51 -5.11
N ALA A 47 -8.69 7.61 -4.49
CA ALA A 47 -8.01 7.87 -3.23
C ALA A 47 -6.50 7.65 -3.36
N LYS A 48 -5.71 8.44 -2.62
CA LYS A 48 -4.25 8.26 -2.55
C LYS A 48 -3.95 7.07 -1.62
N PRO A 49 -3.27 5.99 -2.09
CA PRO A 49 -2.90 4.90 -1.21
C PRO A 49 -1.81 5.35 -0.22
N ASN A 50 -1.86 4.79 0.98
CA ASN A 50 -0.81 4.92 1.98
C ASN A 50 -0.28 3.52 2.29
N VAL A 51 1.04 3.35 2.23
CA VAL A 51 1.71 2.08 2.50
C VAL A 51 2.69 2.30 3.64
N GLN A 52 2.58 1.47 4.67
CA GLN A 52 3.46 1.48 5.82
C GLN A 52 4.01 0.08 6.04
N PHE A 53 5.33 -0.02 6.11
CA PHE A 53 6.01 -1.26 6.47
C PHE A 53 6.27 -1.28 7.96
N THR A 54 5.93 -2.39 8.61
CA THR A 54 6.22 -2.61 10.02
C THR A 54 7.12 -3.84 10.12
N GLY A 55 8.23 -3.70 10.82
CA GLY A 55 9.17 -4.78 11.08
C GLY A 55 9.29 -5.05 12.59
N PRO A 56 9.97 -6.13 12.98
CA PRO A 56 10.19 -6.46 14.39
C PRO A 56 11.10 -5.44 15.11
N SER A 57 11.88 -4.65 14.38
CA SER A 57 12.71 -3.58 14.95
C SER A 57 12.11 -2.19 14.72
N LYS A 58 12.59 -1.21 15.49
CA LYS A 58 12.26 0.22 15.30
C LYS A 58 12.93 0.85 14.07
N ALA A 59 13.85 0.15 13.40
CA ALA A 59 14.52 0.64 12.21
C ALA A 59 13.65 0.41 10.96
N GLU A 60 13.95 1.11 9.86
CA GLU A 60 13.23 0.96 8.60
C GLU A 60 13.19 -0.52 8.16
N ALA A 61 11.98 -1.04 7.92
CA ALA A 61 11.79 -2.43 7.49
C ALA A 61 12.14 -2.63 6.00
N VAL A 62 12.08 -1.54 5.22
CA VAL A 62 12.37 -1.53 3.79
C VAL A 62 13.17 -0.28 3.43
N ARG A 63 13.90 -0.33 2.31
CA ARG A 63 14.54 0.83 1.66
C ARG A 63 14.05 0.96 0.22
N ASP A 64 14.49 2.00 -0.50
CA ASP A 64 14.13 2.23 -1.91
C ASP A 64 12.60 2.23 -2.16
N PHE A 65 11.84 2.74 -1.19
CA PHE A 65 10.38 2.74 -1.24
C PHE A 65 9.86 3.81 -2.20
N GLU A 66 9.06 3.37 -3.17
CA GLU A 66 8.46 4.23 -4.18
C GLU A 66 7.04 3.75 -4.50
N ILE A 67 6.10 4.69 -4.62
CA ILE A 67 4.75 4.42 -5.16
C ILE A 67 4.64 5.08 -6.53
N VAL A 68 4.42 4.28 -7.55
CA VAL A 68 4.19 4.71 -8.93
C VAL A 68 2.71 4.60 -9.24
N ASP A 69 2.07 5.71 -9.61
CA ASP A 69 0.71 5.71 -10.13
C ASP A 69 0.73 5.32 -11.62
N ASN A 70 0.12 4.18 -11.94
CA ASN A 70 0.07 3.68 -13.31
C ASN A 70 -1.01 4.38 -14.17
N HIS A 71 -1.81 5.27 -13.57
CA HIS A 71 -2.90 6.00 -14.23
C HIS A 71 -3.99 5.10 -14.85
N ASP A 72 -4.09 3.84 -14.42
CA ASP A 72 -5.01 2.81 -14.93
C ASP A 72 -5.86 2.17 -13.82
N ASP A 73 -6.14 2.93 -12.76
CA ASP A 73 -6.72 2.45 -11.49
C ASP A 73 -5.83 1.44 -10.74
N SER A 74 -4.52 1.48 -10.98
CA SER A 74 -3.55 0.72 -10.20
C SER A 74 -2.32 1.54 -9.78
N HIS A 75 -1.70 1.13 -8.68
CA HIS A 75 -0.48 1.75 -8.15
C HIS A 75 0.57 0.68 -7.90
N THR A 76 1.76 0.84 -8.47
CA THR A 76 2.88 -0.07 -8.26
C THR A 76 3.72 0.42 -7.10
N VAL A 77 3.86 -0.39 -6.06
CA VAL A 77 4.69 -0.13 -4.89
C VAL A 77 5.97 -0.92 -5.02
N LYS A 78 7.10 -0.23 -5.12
CA LYS A 78 8.44 -0.81 -5.17
C LYS A 78 9.13 -0.60 -3.84
N TYR A 79 9.85 -1.61 -3.38
CA TYR A 79 10.64 -1.53 -2.16
C TYR A 79 11.69 -2.64 -2.12
N THR A 80 12.72 -2.44 -1.32
CA THR A 80 13.71 -3.47 -1.01
C THR A 80 13.58 -3.85 0.47
N PRO A 81 13.16 -5.07 0.81
CA PRO A 81 13.09 -5.54 2.20
C PRO A 81 14.49 -5.59 2.81
N ILE A 82 14.65 -4.97 3.98
CA ILE A 82 15.89 -5.02 4.77
C ILE A 82 15.70 -5.70 6.13
N GLN A 83 14.45 -6.05 6.46
CA GLN A 83 14.06 -6.85 7.62
C GLN A 83 12.98 -7.86 7.24
N GLN A 84 12.87 -8.95 8.01
CA GLN A 84 11.80 -9.95 7.94
C GLN A 84 10.84 -9.84 9.11
#